data_AF-A0A6N6RFR9-F1
#
_entry.id   AF-A0A6N6RFR9-F1
#
_cell.length_a   1.000
_cell.length_b   1.000
_cell.length_c   1.000
_cell.angle_alpha   90.00
_cell.angle_beta   90.00
_cell.angle_gamma   90.00
#
_symmetry.space_group_name_H-M   'P 1'
#
loop_
_entity.id
_entity.type
_entity.pdbx_description
1 polymer ?
#
loop_
_entity_poly.entity_id
_entity_poly.type
_entity_poly.pdbx_seq_one_letter_code
_entity_poly.pdbx_strand_id
1 'polypeptide(L)'
;MTFTNKAPHPTYKELIIETSSPTYKELLSTQEWQSRRKEIIKRDGNKCSKCETTATSSQYNKNTGKYDHFWFGENEFQEVRHPNGRIEYTNYPKVIFAREMVNLHVHHNYYVEGKLPWEYEDHALITLCNTCHSDLHEEETIPVYSSDGRKIPKLTLCSRCNGAGYLKEFNYHLSGICFECNRSRFINYSL
;
A
#
# COMPACT_ATOMS: atom_id res chain seq x y z
N MET A 1 -1.13 21.05 18.01
CA MET A 1 -1.18 19.85 17.15
C MET A 1 -0.37 20.17 15.91
N THR A 2 0.85 19.64 15.82
CA THR A 2 1.74 19.87 14.69
C THR A 2 1.24 19.05 13.51
N PHE A 3 0.71 19.73 12.50
CA PHE A 3 0.58 19.15 11.16
C PHE A 3 2.00 18.83 10.70
N THR A 4 2.40 17.57 10.72
CA THR A 4 3.62 17.16 10.05
C THR A 4 3.34 17.30 8.56
N ASN A 5 3.72 18.44 7.98
CA ASN A 5 3.95 18.54 6.54
C ASN A 5 4.94 17.44 6.18
N LYS A 6 4.43 16.32 5.66
CA LYS A 6 5.27 15.30 5.05
C LYS A 6 6.01 16.04 3.94
N ALA A 7 7.34 16.07 4.01
CA ALA A 7 8.15 16.67 2.96
C ALA A 7 7.65 16.13 1.60
N PRO A 8 7.51 16.99 0.58
CA PRO A 8 7.07 16.53 -0.73
C PRO A 8 8.00 15.39 -1.20
N HIS A 9 7.41 14.35 -1.75
CA HIS A 9 8.16 13.28 -2.40
C HIS A 9 9.12 13.89 -3.42
N PRO A 10 10.41 13.50 -3.50
CA PRO A 10 11.31 14.02 -4.52
C PRO A 10 10.89 13.52 -5.91
N THR A 11 11.19 14.27 -6.95
CA THR A 11 11.17 13.76 -8.32
C THR A 11 12.28 12.74 -8.52
N TYR A 12 12.15 11.87 -9.51
CA TYR A 12 13.21 10.93 -9.90
C TYR A 12 14.52 11.67 -10.24
N LYS A 13 14.42 12.82 -10.91
CA LYS A 13 15.57 13.65 -11.25
C LYS A 13 16.30 14.16 -10.00
N GLU A 14 15.58 14.68 -9.02
CA GLU A 14 16.16 15.13 -7.75
C GLU A 14 16.81 13.96 -7.00
N LEU A 15 16.15 12.80 -6.96
CA LEU A 15 16.65 11.61 -6.28
C LEU A 15 17.99 11.11 -6.89
N ILE A 16 18.12 11.09 -8.21
CA ILE A 16 19.38 10.69 -8.87
C ILE A 16 20.50 11.70 -8.58
N ILE A 17 20.19 13.00 -8.55
CA ILE A 17 21.18 14.03 -8.24
C ILE A 17 21.75 13.83 -6.83
N GLU A 18 20.91 13.45 -5.87
CA GLU A 18 21.30 13.24 -4.47
C GLU A 18 22.05 11.91 -4.25
N THR A 19 21.55 10.82 -4.83
CA THR A 19 21.99 9.46 -4.47
C THR A 19 22.93 8.82 -5.49
N SER A 20 23.01 9.36 -6.72
CA SER A 20 23.74 8.82 -7.88
C SER A 20 23.33 7.42 -8.36
N SER A 21 22.90 6.52 -7.47
CA SER A 21 22.41 5.18 -7.77
C SER A 21 21.31 4.80 -6.76
N PRO A 22 20.07 5.30 -6.95
CA PRO A 22 18.97 5.02 -6.04
C PRO A 22 18.59 3.54 -6.06
N THR A 23 18.31 2.99 -4.89
CA THR A 23 17.71 1.67 -4.75
C THR A 23 16.29 1.65 -5.29
N TYR A 24 15.81 0.50 -5.75
CA TYR A 24 14.43 0.34 -6.21
C TYR A 24 13.39 0.82 -5.18
N LYS A 25 13.69 0.65 -3.88
CA LYS A 25 12.85 1.13 -2.79
C LYS A 25 12.78 2.66 -2.73
N GLU A 26 13.87 3.37 -2.98
CA GLU A 26 13.90 4.83 -3.04
C GLU A 26 13.10 5.33 -4.25
N LEU A 27 13.14 4.60 -5.37
CA LEU A 27 12.27 4.88 -6.52
C LEU A 27 10.78 4.80 -6.16
N LEU A 28 10.38 3.89 -5.26
CA LEU A 28 8.99 3.84 -4.74
C LEU A 28 8.62 5.04 -3.85
N SER A 29 9.54 5.96 -3.58
CA SER A 29 9.28 7.18 -2.82
C SER A 29 9.20 8.41 -3.72
N THR A 30 9.38 8.30 -5.04
CA THR A 30 9.36 9.45 -5.94
C THR A 30 7.96 9.87 -6.35
N GLN A 31 7.80 11.12 -6.83
CA GLN A 31 6.52 11.65 -7.31
C GLN A 31 5.92 10.82 -8.45
N GLU A 32 6.75 10.30 -9.35
CA GLU A 32 6.36 9.50 -10.51
C GLU A 32 5.70 8.21 -10.06
N TRP A 33 6.34 7.47 -9.13
CA TRP A 33 5.73 6.28 -8.56
C TRP A 33 4.48 6.61 -7.75
N GLN A 34 4.49 7.66 -6.92
CA GLN A 34 3.31 8.01 -6.12
C GLN A 34 2.10 8.40 -6.99
N SER A 35 2.35 9.02 -8.14
CA SER A 35 1.33 9.35 -9.14
C SER A 35 0.80 8.08 -9.81
N ARG A 36 1.70 7.25 -10.36
CA ARG A 36 1.34 5.96 -10.98
C ARG A 36 0.60 5.04 -10.00
N ARG A 37 1.03 4.97 -8.75
CA ARG A 37 0.39 4.19 -7.69
C ARG A 37 -1.05 4.62 -7.46
N LYS A 38 -1.34 5.94 -7.47
CA LYS A 38 -2.71 6.45 -7.33
C LYS A 38 -3.57 6.09 -8.54
N GLU A 39 -3.02 6.14 -9.74
CA GLU A 39 -3.73 5.76 -10.97
C GLU A 39 -4.14 4.29 -10.94
N ILE A 40 -3.23 3.38 -10.58
CA ILE A 40 -3.51 1.95 -10.51
C ILE A 40 -4.55 1.63 -9.43
N ILE A 41 -4.44 2.23 -8.24
CA ILE A 41 -5.44 2.05 -7.18
C ILE A 41 -6.83 2.54 -7.63
N LYS A 42 -6.87 3.67 -8.34
CA LYS A 42 -8.12 4.21 -8.87
C LYS A 42 -8.71 3.31 -9.97
N ARG A 43 -7.87 2.80 -10.89
CA ARG A 43 -8.25 1.85 -11.93
C ARG A 43 -8.87 0.60 -11.32
N ASP A 44 -8.29 0.09 -10.24
CA ASP A 44 -8.78 -1.10 -9.52
C ASP A 44 -9.92 -0.77 -8.53
N GLY A 45 -10.61 0.35 -8.71
CA GLY A 45 -11.82 0.71 -7.97
C GLY A 45 -11.60 1.09 -6.50
N ASN A 46 -10.37 1.46 -6.11
CA ASN A 46 -9.97 1.69 -4.71
C ASN A 46 -10.24 0.48 -3.81
N LYS A 47 -10.07 -0.72 -4.36
CA LYS A 47 -10.30 -2.00 -3.69
C LYS A 47 -9.15 -2.96 -3.95
N CYS A 48 -9.03 -3.97 -3.10
CA CYS A 48 -8.18 -5.10 -3.40
C CYS A 48 -8.76 -5.91 -4.57
N SER A 49 -7.94 -6.21 -5.57
CA SER A 49 -8.35 -7.01 -6.73
C SER A 49 -8.56 -8.50 -6.41
N LYS A 50 -8.14 -8.98 -5.23
CA LYS A 50 -8.29 -10.38 -4.78
C LYS A 50 -9.50 -10.57 -3.85
N CYS A 51 -9.72 -9.66 -2.89
CA CYS A 51 -10.76 -9.80 -1.86
C CYS A 51 -11.78 -8.66 -1.80
N GLU A 52 -11.70 -7.68 -2.70
CA GLU A 52 -12.60 -6.51 -2.81
C GLU A 52 -12.61 -5.54 -1.63
N THR A 53 -11.82 -5.80 -0.56
CA THR A 53 -11.74 -4.92 0.60
C THR A 53 -11.17 -3.55 0.24
N THR A 54 -11.74 -2.50 0.84
CA THR A 54 -11.29 -1.11 0.72
C THR A 54 -10.26 -0.75 1.80
N ALA A 55 -9.48 0.31 1.58
CA ALA A 55 -8.60 0.83 2.62
C ALA A 55 -9.40 1.38 3.82
N THR A 56 -8.92 1.13 5.03
CA THR A 56 -9.52 1.68 6.26
C THR A 56 -8.94 3.05 6.59
N SER A 57 -9.80 3.93 7.11
CA SER A 57 -9.38 5.04 7.96
C SER A 57 -9.14 4.54 9.39
N SER A 58 -8.24 5.20 10.12
CA SER A 58 -7.90 4.85 11.51
C SER A 58 -8.05 6.06 12.41
N GLN A 59 -8.77 5.93 13.52
CA GLN A 59 -8.93 6.98 14.52
C GLN A 59 -8.54 6.47 15.90
N TYR A 60 -7.71 7.22 16.62
CA TYR A 60 -7.35 6.87 18.00
C TYR A 60 -8.51 7.13 18.95
N ASN A 61 -8.93 6.10 19.67
CA ASN A 61 -9.97 6.14 20.68
C ASN A 61 -9.34 6.28 22.07
N LYS A 62 -9.50 7.47 22.66
CA LYS A 62 -8.93 7.78 23.98
C LYS A 62 -9.53 6.95 25.12
N ASN A 63 -10.76 6.46 24.96
CA ASN A 63 -11.47 5.72 26.01
C ASN A 63 -10.99 4.26 26.07
N THR A 64 -10.71 3.65 24.92
CA THR A 64 -10.22 2.27 24.84
C THR A 64 -8.70 2.18 24.78
N GLY A 65 -8.01 3.29 24.51
CA GLY A 65 -6.56 3.33 24.29
C GLY A 65 -6.11 2.64 23.00
N LYS A 66 -7.04 2.41 22.05
CA LYS A 66 -6.81 1.67 20.81
C LYS A 66 -7.18 2.51 19.58
N TYR A 67 -6.76 2.06 18.40
CA TYR A 67 -7.23 2.63 17.13
C TYR A 67 -8.49 1.90 16.67
N ASP A 68 -9.53 2.66 16.34
CA ASP A 68 -10.69 2.19 15.61
C ASP A 68 -10.41 2.29 14.12
N HIS A 69 -10.53 1.17 13.41
CA HIS A 69 -10.37 1.10 11.96
C HIS A 69 -11.76 1.05 11.32
N PHE A 70 -12.00 1.85 10.29
CA PHE A 70 -13.31 1.91 9.65
C PHE A 70 -13.22 2.34 8.19
N TRP A 71 -14.25 2.01 7.42
CA TRP A 71 -14.47 2.57 6.09
C TRP A 71 -15.91 3.03 5.95
N PHE A 72 -16.14 3.85 4.93
CA PHE A 72 -17.47 4.33 4.58
C PHE A 72 -18.08 3.34 3.59
N GLY A 73 -19.18 2.71 3.99
CA GLY A 73 -20.03 1.90 3.13
C GLY A 73 -21.01 2.77 2.33
N GLU A 74 -22.00 2.13 1.73
CA GLU A 74 -23.08 2.83 1.04
C GLU A 74 -23.84 3.75 2.00
N ASN A 75 -24.43 4.81 1.45
CA ASN A 75 -25.21 5.73 2.27
C ASN A 75 -26.47 5.05 2.79
N GLU A 76 -26.79 5.31 4.06
CA GLU A 76 -27.96 4.78 4.73
C GLU A 76 -28.81 5.95 5.23
N PHE A 77 -30.13 5.85 5.07
CA PHE A 77 -31.05 6.84 5.62
C PHE A 77 -31.14 6.63 7.14
N GLN A 78 -30.60 7.58 7.90
CA GLN A 78 -30.66 7.57 9.35
C GLN A 78 -31.73 8.55 9.82
N GLU A 79 -32.66 8.04 10.64
CA GLU A 79 -33.65 8.85 11.33
C GLU A 79 -32.99 9.56 12.53
N VAL A 80 -32.91 10.90 12.47
CA VAL A 80 -32.41 11.74 13.54
C VAL A 80 -33.60 12.37 14.26
N ARG A 81 -33.74 12.07 15.55
CA ARG A 81 -34.75 12.69 16.42
C ARG A 81 -34.14 13.90 17.11
N HIS A 82 -34.67 15.08 16.80
CA HIS A 82 -34.27 16.33 17.44
C HIS A 82 -34.96 16.50 18.79
N PRO A 83 -34.37 17.26 19.74
CA PRO A 83 -34.97 17.50 21.06
C PRO A 83 -36.36 18.13 21.03
N ASN A 84 -36.71 18.83 19.95
CA ASN A 84 -38.02 19.45 19.74
C ASN A 84 -39.07 18.49 19.13
N GLY A 85 -38.75 17.20 18.98
CA GLY A 85 -39.63 16.20 18.37
C GLY A 85 -39.63 16.18 16.84
N ARG A 86 -38.85 17.05 16.17
CA ARG A 86 -38.67 17.00 14.72
C ARG A 86 -37.91 15.72 14.35
N ILE A 87 -38.43 15.00 13.37
CA ILE A 87 -37.74 13.88 12.73
C ILE A 87 -37.08 14.37 11.45
N GLU A 88 -35.79 14.09 11.28
CA GLU A 88 -35.03 14.40 10.07
C GLU A 88 -34.39 13.13 9.52
N TYR A 89 -34.60 12.85 8.24
CA TYR A 89 -33.95 11.75 7.56
C TYR A 89 -32.66 12.26 6.94
N THR A 90 -31.53 11.76 7.42
CA THR A 90 -30.21 12.17 6.95
C THR A 90 -29.59 11.04 6.13
N ASN A 91 -28.99 11.39 4.99
CA ASN A 91 -28.34 10.46 4.09
C ASN A 91 -26.83 10.50 4.33
N TYR A 92 -26.35 9.74 5.31
CA TYR A 92 -24.93 9.68 5.66
C TYR A 92 -24.32 8.33 5.26
N PRO A 93 -23.04 8.32 4.86
CA PRO A 93 -22.33 7.07 4.59
C PRO A 93 -22.30 6.21 5.86
N LYS A 94 -22.66 4.93 5.72
CA LYS A 94 -22.58 3.97 6.82
C LYS A 94 -21.13 3.80 7.26
N VAL A 95 -20.85 3.98 8.54
CA VAL A 95 -19.52 3.69 9.10
C VAL A 95 -19.44 2.20 9.40
N ILE A 96 -18.51 1.49 8.75
CA ILE A 96 -18.29 0.05 8.96
C ILE A 96 -16.93 -0.12 9.64
N PHE A 97 -16.93 -0.73 10.82
CA PHE A 97 -15.70 -0.96 11.59
C PHE A 97 -14.98 -2.23 11.13
N ALA A 98 -13.68 -2.10 10.94
CA ALA A 98 -12.75 -3.19 10.67
C ALA A 98 -12.11 -3.67 11.98
N ARG A 99 -11.81 -4.97 12.04
CA ARG A 99 -11.00 -5.52 13.15
C ARG A 99 -9.53 -5.11 13.05
N GLU A 100 -9.03 -4.95 11.83
CA GLU A 100 -7.63 -4.71 11.53
C GLU A 100 -7.48 -3.57 10.51
N MET A 101 -6.32 -2.92 10.50
CA MET A 101 -5.99 -1.91 9.51
C MET A 101 -5.83 -2.54 8.11
N VAL A 102 -6.54 -1.97 7.13
CA VAL A 102 -6.41 -2.35 5.73
C VAL A 102 -5.74 -1.22 4.96
N ASN A 103 -4.60 -1.54 4.34
CA ASN A 103 -3.91 -0.67 3.39
C ASN A 103 -3.92 -1.30 2.00
N LEU A 104 -4.12 -0.50 0.96
CA LEU A 104 -3.96 -0.94 -0.42
C LEU A 104 -2.53 -0.69 -0.89
N HIS A 105 -1.96 -1.64 -1.60
CA HIS A 105 -0.61 -1.61 -2.18
C HIS A 105 -0.71 -1.93 -3.67
N VAL A 106 0.13 -1.29 -4.48
CA VAL A 106 0.33 -1.71 -5.86
C VAL A 106 1.45 -2.72 -5.87
N HIS A 107 1.14 -3.91 -6.35
CA HIS A 107 2.03 -5.03 -6.50
C HIS A 107 2.49 -5.14 -7.95
N HIS A 108 3.79 -5.38 -8.17
CA HIS A 108 4.35 -5.69 -9.48
C HIS A 108 4.31 -7.21 -9.69
N ASN A 109 3.61 -7.69 -10.72
CA ASN A 109 3.50 -9.11 -11.05
C ASN A 109 4.82 -9.70 -11.59
N TYR A 110 5.75 -8.84 -12.01
CA TYR A 110 7.10 -9.18 -12.40
C TYR A 110 8.00 -7.96 -12.30
N TYR A 111 9.32 -8.18 -12.25
CA TYR A 111 10.33 -7.13 -12.33
C TYR A 111 11.20 -7.29 -13.59
N VAL A 112 11.67 -6.18 -14.14
CA VAL A 112 12.65 -6.10 -15.23
C VAL A 112 13.82 -5.24 -14.76
N GLU A 113 15.05 -5.72 -14.91
CA GLU A 113 16.26 -4.98 -14.52
C GLU A 113 16.32 -3.59 -15.19
N GLY A 114 16.64 -2.58 -14.39
CA GLY A 114 16.78 -1.19 -14.85
C GLY A 114 15.47 -0.51 -15.22
N LYS A 115 14.32 -1.20 -15.15
CA LYS A 115 13.01 -0.63 -15.45
C LYS A 115 12.44 0.07 -14.23
N LEU A 116 12.09 1.34 -14.38
CA LEU A 116 11.61 2.17 -13.27
C LEU A 116 10.21 1.69 -12.82
N PRO A 117 9.86 1.82 -11.53
CA PRO A 117 8.60 1.28 -11.00
C PRO A 117 7.34 1.73 -11.74
N TRP A 118 7.35 2.93 -12.33
CA TRP A 118 6.22 3.52 -13.05
C TRP A 118 6.19 3.22 -14.56
N GLU A 119 7.24 2.64 -15.13
CA GLU A 119 7.33 2.33 -16.57
C GLU A 119 6.63 1.02 -16.96
N TYR A 120 6.07 0.31 -15.98
CA TYR A 120 5.37 -0.94 -16.19
C TYR A 120 3.98 -0.71 -16.79
N GLU A 121 3.65 -1.56 -17.75
CA GLU A 121 2.31 -1.64 -18.34
C GLU A 121 1.26 -1.97 -17.27
N ASP A 122 0.02 -1.56 -17.53
CA ASP A 122 -1.08 -1.72 -16.59
C ASP A 122 -1.26 -3.16 -16.10
N HIS A 123 -1.14 -4.16 -16.97
CA HIS A 123 -1.31 -5.57 -16.61
C HIS A 123 -0.18 -6.12 -15.72
N ALA A 124 0.94 -5.43 -15.62
CA ALA A 124 2.04 -5.79 -14.73
C ALA A 124 1.83 -5.29 -13.30
N LEU A 125 0.80 -4.47 -13.06
CA LEU A 125 0.52 -3.81 -11.79
C LEU A 125 -0.88 -4.18 -11.30
N ILE A 126 -1.00 -4.56 -10.03
CA ILE A 126 -2.29 -4.93 -9.42
C ILE A 126 -2.42 -4.36 -8.01
N THR A 127 -3.61 -3.87 -7.67
CA THR A 127 -3.91 -3.39 -6.32
C THR A 127 -4.30 -4.55 -5.41
N LEU A 128 -3.56 -4.74 -4.32
CA LEU A 128 -3.80 -5.75 -3.29
C LEU A 128 -3.85 -5.11 -1.90
N CYS A 129 -4.68 -5.63 -1.00
CA CYS A 129 -4.61 -5.23 0.41
C CYS A 129 -3.36 -5.81 1.06
N ASN A 130 -2.95 -5.24 2.20
CA ASN A 130 -1.85 -5.72 3.03
C ASN A 130 -2.00 -7.18 3.52
N THR A 131 -3.18 -7.81 3.45
CA THR A 131 -3.28 -9.25 3.71
C THR A 131 -3.01 -10.04 2.43
N CYS A 132 -3.80 -9.82 1.38
CA CYS A 132 -3.64 -10.53 0.11
C CYS A 132 -2.27 -10.35 -0.53
N HIS A 133 -1.63 -9.20 -0.35
CA HIS A 133 -0.28 -8.97 -0.83
C HIS A 133 0.75 -9.78 -0.04
N SER A 134 0.57 -9.95 1.27
CA SER A 134 1.45 -10.76 2.11
C SER A 134 1.30 -12.23 1.73
N ASP A 135 0.06 -12.71 1.66
CA ASP A 135 -0.27 -14.08 1.27
C ASP A 135 0.36 -14.43 -0.08
N LEU A 136 0.28 -13.50 -1.06
CA LEU A 136 0.90 -13.69 -2.38
C LEU A 136 2.43 -13.89 -2.29
N HIS A 137 3.12 -13.15 -1.44
CA HIS A 137 4.58 -13.33 -1.25
C HIS A 137 4.96 -14.54 -0.41
N GLU A 138 4.03 -15.07 0.39
CA GLU A 138 4.20 -16.34 1.09
C GLU A 138 4.02 -17.53 0.14
N GLU A 139 3.09 -17.42 -0.80
CA GLU A 139 2.71 -18.47 -1.76
C GLU A 139 3.59 -18.48 -3.02
N GLU A 140 4.04 -17.32 -3.48
CA GLU A 140 4.66 -17.15 -4.80
C GLU A 140 5.94 -16.31 -4.77
N THR A 141 6.89 -16.66 -5.65
CA THR A 141 8.06 -15.82 -5.93
C THR A 141 7.83 -15.02 -7.21
N ILE A 142 7.93 -13.70 -7.11
CA ILE A 142 7.75 -12.80 -8.26
C ILE A 142 8.89 -12.99 -9.26
N PRO A 143 8.59 -13.27 -10.54
CA PRO A 143 9.62 -13.46 -11.55
C PRO A 143 10.35 -12.15 -11.85
N VAL A 144 11.65 -12.26 -12.08
CA VAL A 144 12.51 -11.14 -12.48
C VAL A 144 13.14 -11.47 -13.82
N TYR A 145 13.19 -10.48 -14.70
CA TYR A 145 13.71 -10.59 -16.05
C TYR A 145 14.84 -9.58 -16.24
N SER A 146 15.84 -9.95 -17.03
CA SER A 146 16.82 -8.99 -17.54
C SER A 146 16.20 -8.12 -18.63
N SER A 147 16.87 -7.04 -18.98
CA SER A 147 16.41 -6.08 -20.02
C SER A 147 16.23 -6.72 -21.41
N ASP A 148 16.90 -7.85 -21.68
CA ASP A 148 16.76 -8.65 -22.91
C ASP A 148 15.62 -9.70 -22.86
N GLY A 149 14.84 -9.72 -21.77
CA GLY A 149 13.70 -10.62 -21.59
C GLY A 149 14.04 -12.02 -21.06
N ARG A 150 15.31 -12.30 -20.72
CA ARG A 150 15.68 -13.58 -20.10
C ARG A 150 15.24 -13.59 -18.63
N LYS A 151 14.65 -14.70 -18.17
CA LYS A 151 14.28 -14.86 -16.75
C LYS A 151 15.55 -15.03 -15.92
N ILE A 152 15.72 -14.20 -14.89
CA ILE A 152 16.85 -14.25 -13.97
C ILE A 152 16.55 -15.31 -12.90
N PRO A 153 17.39 -16.35 -12.75
CA PRO A 153 17.18 -17.36 -11.75
C PRO A 153 17.46 -16.81 -10.34
N LYS A 154 16.40 -16.74 -9.53
CA LYS A 154 16.42 -16.71 -8.05
C LYS A 154 17.15 -15.52 -7.42
N LEU A 155 16.41 -14.44 -7.18
CA LEU A 155 16.83 -13.41 -6.23
C LEU A 155 16.81 -13.95 -4.80
N THR A 156 17.78 -13.53 -3.99
CA THR A 156 17.77 -13.80 -2.55
C THR A 156 16.71 -12.92 -1.91
N LEU A 157 15.58 -13.51 -1.53
CA LEU A 157 14.52 -12.82 -0.80
C LEU A 157 14.99 -12.51 0.63
N CYS A 158 14.43 -11.47 1.23
CA CYS A 158 14.57 -11.24 2.66
C CYS A 158 14.00 -12.41 3.44
N SER A 159 14.84 -13.11 4.21
CA SER A 159 14.48 -14.26 5.04
C SER A 159 13.34 -13.97 6.01
N ARG A 160 13.23 -12.74 6.48
CA ARG A 160 12.22 -12.36 7.46
C ARG A 160 10.83 -12.13 6.87
N CYS A 161 10.75 -11.51 5.70
CA CYS A 161 9.45 -11.15 5.09
C CYS A 161 9.14 -11.90 3.79
N ASN A 162 9.99 -12.83 3.37
CA ASN A 162 9.91 -13.53 2.08
C ASN A 162 9.64 -12.60 0.88
N GLY A 163 10.21 -11.39 0.91
CA GLY A 163 10.01 -10.42 -0.15
C GLY A 163 8.69 -9.64 -0.08
N ALA A 164 7.87 -9.79 0.95
CA ALA A 164 6.70 -8.93 1.15
C ALA A 164 7.08 -7.47 1.48
N GLY A 165 8.25 -7.26 2.10
CA GLY A 165 8.71 -5.94 2.55
C GLY A 165 8.05 -5.47 3.86
N TYR A 166 7.11 -6.23 4.39
CA TYR A 166 6.41 -6.01 5.65
C TYR A 166 6.03 -7.35 6.29
N LEU A 167 5.58 -7.31 7.54
CA LEU A 167 5.23 -8.44 8.40
C LEU A 167 3.87 -8.14 9.03
N LYS A 168 2.91 -9.03 8.80
CA LYS A 168 1.52 -8.85 9.22
C LYS A 168 1.38 -8.71 10.74
N GLU A 169 2.10 -9.52 11.51
CA GLU A 169 2.15 -9.41 12.98
C GLU A 169 2.60 -8.03 13.48
N PHE A 170 3.29 -7.21 12.68
CA PHE A 170 3.74 -5.88 13.11
C PHE A 170 2.88 -4.75 12.53
N ASN A 171 1.71 -5.02 11.93
CA ASN A 171 0.86 -3.98 11.32
C ASN A 171 0.52 -2.82 12.27
N TYR A 172 0.40 -3.10 13.57
CA TYR A 172 0.14 -2.09 14.62
C TYR A 172 1.33 -1.17 14.91
N HIS A 173 2.53 -1.47 14.41
CA HIS A 173 3.76 -0.72 14.65
C HIS A 173 4.46 -0.37 13.34
N LEU A 174 4.60 0.93 13.04
CA LEU A 174 5.20 1.43 11.79
C LEU A 174 4.58 0.81 10.51
N SER A 175 3.30 0.49 10.55
CA SER A 175 2.55 -0.13 9.44
C SER A 175 3.15 -1.46 8.96
N GLY A 176 3.76 -2.24 9.87
CA GLY A 176 4.23 -3.59 9.56
C GLY A 176 5.57 -3.66 8.82
N ILE A 177 6.28 -2.55 8.61
CA ILE A 177 7.55 -2.56 7.86
C ILE A 177 8.48 -3.67 8.35
N CYS A 178 8.99 -4.48 7.40
CA CYS A 178 10.01 -5.46 7.72
C CYS A 178 11.31 -4.71 8.01
N PHE A 179 11.77 -4.72 9.26
CA PHE A 179 12.97 -3.99 9.68
C PHE A 179 14.27 -4.56 9.11
N GLU A 180 14.26 -5.82 8.67
CA GLU A 180 15.44 -6.49 8.12
C GLU A 180 15.73 -6.03 6.69
N CYS A 181 14.73 -6.03 5.81
CA CYS A 181 14.90 -5.50 4.45
C CYS A 181 14.55 -4.03 4.35
N ASN A 182 13.92 -3.44 5.37
CA ASN A 182 13.37 -2.09 5.36
C ASN A 182 12.52 -1.83 4.09
N ARG A 183 11.64 -2.76 3.69
CA ARG A 183 10.89 -2.76 2.41
C ARG A 183 11.69 -3.02 1.11
N SER A 184 12.99 -3.35 1.15
CA SER A 184 13.77 -3.69 -0.06
C SER A 184 13.38 -5.02 -0.69
N ARG A 185 12.77 -5.94 0.09
CA ARG A 185 12.26 -7.27 -0.32
C ARG A 185 13.36 -8.28 -0.69
N PHE A 186 14.46 -7.81 -1.26
CA PHE A 186 15.59 -8.60 -1.73
C PHE A 186 16.88 -8.25 -0.97
N ILE A 187 17.77 -9.22 -0.83
CA ILE A 187 19.11 -9.10 -0.26
C ILE A 187 20.13 -9.18 -1.40
N ASN A 188 21.07 -8.23 -1.45
CA ASN A 188 22.19 -8.20 -2.42
C ASN A 188 21.81 -8.12 -3.91
N TYR A 189 20.66 -7.53 -4.23
CA TYR A 189 20.28 -7.21 -5.62
C TYR A 189 19.69 -5.81 -5.69
N SER A 190 20.23 -5.01 -6.60
CA SER A 190 19.67 -3.72 -7.00
C SER A 190 18.96 -3.94 -8.32
N LEU A 191 17.63 -3.84 -8.31
CA LEU A 191 16.81 -3.84 -9.53
C LEU A 191 16.95 -2.51 -10.28
#